data_AF-A0A0U2KHS7-F1
#
_entry.id   AF-A0A0U2KHS7-F1
#
_cell.length_a   1.000
_cell.length_b   1.000
_cell.length_c   1.000
_cell.angle_alpha   90.00
_cell.angle_beta   90.00
_cell.angle_gamma   90.00
#
_symmetry.space_group_name_H-M   'P 1'
#
loop_
_entity.id
_entity.type
_entity.pdbx_description
1 polymer ?
#
loop_
_entity_poly.entity_id
_entity_poly.type
_entity_poly.pdbx_seq_one_letter_code
_entity_poly.pdbx_strand_id
1 'polypeptide(L)'
;LLSDYVQPCVMDCKVGVRTYLEEELSKAKEKPKLRKDMYDKMIQIDSHAPTAEEHAAKAVTKPRYMVWRETISSTATLGFRI
;
A
#
# COMPACT_ATOMS: atom_id res chain seq x y z
N LEU A 1 11.57 -11.13 19.78
CA LEU A 1 12.50 -11.24 18.64
C LEU A 1 13.88 -10.66 18.94
N LEU A 2 13.99 -9.57 19.71
CA LEU A 2 15.27 -8.87 19.93
C LEU A 2 15.85 -9.03 21.36
N SER A 3 15.21 -9.83 22.22
CA SER A 3 15.52 -9.96 23.65
C SER A 3 16.98 -10.31 23.96
N ASP A 4 17.62 -11.07 23.09
CA ASP A 4 18.95 -11.66 23.33
C ASP A 4 20.06 -11.02 22.47
N TYR A 5 19.75 -9.93 21.78
CA TYR A 5 20.70 -9.23 20.91
C TYR A 5 21.30 -8.00 21.60
N VAL A 6 22.61 -7.84 21.50
CA VAL A 6 23.31 -6.60 21.88
C VAL A 6 23.45 -5.74 20.63
N GLN A 7 22.87 -4.53 20.65
CA GLN A 7 22.87 -3.59 19.52
C GLN A 7 22.37 -4.20 18.19
N PRO A 8 21.14 -4.75 18.13
CA PRO A 8 20.63 -5.35 16.89
C PRO A 8 20.40 -4.29 15.80
N CYS A 9 20.82 -4.60 14.57
CA CYS A 9 20.37 -3.92 13.36
C CYS A 9 19.13 -4.64 12.81
N VAL A 10 18.08 -3.89 12.46
CA VAL A 10 16.78 -4.45 12.04
C VAL A 10 16.41 -3.94 10.65
N MET A 11 15.95 -4.85 9.80
CA MET A 11 15.32 -4.58 8.51
C MET A 11 14.02 -5.37 8.45
N ASP A 12 12.91 -4.71 8.12
CA ASP A 12 11.63 -5.38 7.84
C ASP A 12 11.56 -5.59 6.33
N CYS A 13 11.25 -6.81 5.91
CA CYS A 13 10.98 -7.11 4.51
C CYS A 13 9.57 -7.68 4.42
N LYS A 14 8.69 -6.95 3.74
CA LYS A 14 7.36 -7.44 3.39
C LYS A 14 7.46 -8.40 2.21
N VAL A 15 7.02 -9.64 2.42
CA VAL A 15 7.09 -10.73 1.42
C VAL A 15 5.74 -10.97 0.76
N GLY A 16 5.78 -11.41 -0.50
CA GLY A 16 4.65 -11.75 -1.36
C GLY A 16 4.57 -10.81 -2.55
N VAL A 17 4.12 -11.31 -3.72
CA VAL A 17 3.85 -10.48 -4.92
C VAL A 17 2.57 -9.65 -4.80
N ARG A 18 1.77 -9.92 -3.76
CA ARG A 18 0.50 -9.27 -3.44
C ARG A 18 0.40 -9.08 -1.94
N THR A 19 0.02 -7.88 -1.50
CA THR A 19 0.00 -7.46 -0.09
C THR A 19 -1.40 -7.14 0.44
N TYR A 20 -2.43 -7.53 -0.31
CA TYR A 20 -3.84 -7.51 0.09
C TYR A 20 -4.46 -8.90 -0.08
N LEU A 21 -5.50 -9.18 0.71
CA LEU A 21 -6.28 -10.42 0.57
C LEU A 21 -7.32 -10.28 -0.54
N GLU A 22 -7.66 -11.37 -1.22
CA GLU A 22 -8.71 -11.36 -2.24
C GLU A 22 -10.07 -10.94 -1.67
N GLU A 23 -10.37 -11.38 -0.45
CA GLU A 23 -11.58 -10.97 0.26
C GLU A 23 -11.65 -9.45 0.50
N GLU A 24 -10.53 -8.78 0.73
CA GLU A 24 -10.51 -7.32 0.89
C GLU A 24 -10.85 -6.61 -0.42
N LEU A 25 -10.47 -7.22 -1.54
CA LEU A 25 -10.79 -6.71 -2.87
C LEU A 25 -12.29 -6.91 -3.18
N SER A 26 -12.85 -8.06 -2.83
CA SER A 26 -14.30 -8.33 -2.94
C SER A 26 -15.12 -7.38 -2.06
N LYS A 27 -14.75 -7.21 -0.78
CA LYS A 27 -15.45 -6.30 0.15
C LYS A 27 -15.40 -4.84 -0.32
N ALA A 28 -14.29 -4.41 -0.92
CA ALA A 28 -14.18 -3.05 -1.45
C ALA A 28 -15.02 -2.83 -2.71
N LYS A 29 -15.31 -3.87 -3.50
CA LYS A 29 -16.26 -3.80 -4.62
C LYS A 29 -17.69 -3.66 -4.13
N GLU A 30 -18.06 -4.36 -3.06
CA GLU A 30 -19.40 -4.26 -2.46
C GLU A 30 -19.64 -2.93 -1.74
N LYS A 31 -18.67 -2.49 -0.94
CA LYS A 31 -18.77 -1.26 -0.15
C LYS A 31 -17.45 -0.49 -0.17
N PRO A 32 -17.21 0.34 -1.21
CA PRO A 32 -15.98 1.12 -1.31
C PRO A 32 -15.88 2.11 -0.15
N LYS A 33 -14.86 1.92 0.69
CA LYS A 33 -14.53 2.87 1.78
C LYS A 33 -13.34 3.72 1.36
N LEU A 34 -13.60 5.02 1.20
CA LEU A 34 -12.59 6.01 0.87
C LEU A 34 -11.69 6.32 2.09
N ARG A 35 -10.41 6.51 1.82
CA ARG A 35 -9.33 6.70 2.80
C ARG A 35 -8.50 7.92 2.42
N LYS A 36 -8.65 9.00 3.18
CA LYS A 36 -7.89 10.25 3.00
C LYS A 36 -6.41 10.06 3.33
N ASP A 37 -6.11 9.31 4.39
CA ASP A 37 -4.74 9.04 4.83
C ASP A 37 -3.89 8.31 3.77
N MET A 38 -4.53 7.45 2.96
CA MET A 38 -3.86 6.76 1.85
C MET A 38 -3.64 7.69 0.65
N TYR A 39 -4.59 8.58 0.37
CA TYR A 39 -4.43 9.60 -0.67
C TYR A 39 -3.29 10.57 -0.32
N ASP A 40 -3.25 11.07 0.91
CA ASP A 40 -2.21 12.01 1.36
C ASP A 40 -0.81 11.39 1.21
N LYS A 41 -0.64 10.11 1.60
CA LYS A 41 0.61 9.35 1.40
C LYS A 41 0.95 9.13 -0.07
N MET A 42 -0.07 8.94 -0.91
CA MET A 42 0.11 8.72 -2.34
C MET A 42 0.64 9.99 -3.02
N ILE A 43 0.00 11.13 -2.76
CA ILE A 43 0.42 12.46 -3.26
C ILE A 43 1.83 12.84 -2.79
N GLN A 44 2.18 12.50 -1.55
CA GLN A 44 3.53 12.77 -1.01
C GLN A 44 4.64 12.06 -1.79
N ILE A 45 4.32 10.94 -2.44
CA ILE A 45 5.28 10.15 -3.21
C ILE A 45 5.18 10.51 -4.70
N ASP A 46 3.96 10.57 -5.23
CA ASP A 46 3.69 10.93 -6.62
C ASP A 46 2.36 11.69 -6.70
N SER A 47 2.45 12.99 -6.99
CA SER A 47 1.30 13.89 -7.09
C SER A 47 0.39 13.60 -8.30
N HIS A 48 0.89 12.88 -9.31
CA HIS A 48 0.15 12.55 -10.53
C HIS A 48 -0.45 11.14 -10.52
N ALA A 49 -0.16 10.36 -9.48
CA ALA A 49 -0.64 8.98 -9.40
C ALA A 49 -2.16 8.84 -9.19
N PRO A 50 -2.85 9.72 -8.44
CA PRO A 50 -4.30 9.63 -8.28
C PRO A 50 -5.07 10.08 -9.53
N THR A 51 -6.29 9.55 -9.73
CA THR A 51 -7.18 10.00 -10.80
C THR A 51 -7.84 11.34 -10.47
N ALA A 52 -8.47 11.98 -11.46
CA ALA A 52 -9.21 13.23 -11.25
C ALA A 52 -10.32 13.08 -10.20
N GLU A 53 -11.01 11.94 -10.17
CA GLU A 53 -12.05 11.64 -9.18
C GLU A 53 -11.45 11.46 -7.78
N GLU A 54 -10.31 10.78 -7.67
CA GLU A 54 -9.57 10.58 -6.40
C GLU A 54 -9.06 11.92 -5.84
N HIS A 55 -8.61 12.82 -6.71
CA HIS A 55 -8.24 14.20 -6.36
C HIS A 55 -9.44 15.01 -5.89
N ALA A 56 -10.57 14.94 -6.59
CA ALA A 56 -11.80 15.63 -6.20
C ALA A 56 -12.31 15.14 -4.83
N ALA A 57 -12.25 13.83 -4.58
CA ALA A 57 -12.62 13.22 -3.31
C ALA A 57 -11.56 13.40 -2.20
N LYS A 58 -10.31 13.77 -2.55
CA LYS A 58 -9.14 13.79 -1.68
C LYS A 58 -8.98 12.47 -0.89
N ALA A 59 -9.27 11.36 -1.54
CA ALA A 59 -9.28 10.04 -0.93
C ALA A 59 -9.18 8.94 -1.98
N VAL A 60 -8.58 7.81 -1.61
CA VAL A 60 -8.49 6.60 -2.44
C VAL A 60 -9.05 5.40 -1.68
N THR A 61 -9.37 4.31 -2.37
CA THR A 61 -9.74 3.05 -1.69
C THR A 61 -8.48 2.31 -1.23
N LYS A 62 -8.62 1.44 -0.21
CA LYS A 62 -7.51 0.61 0.27
C LYS A 62 -6.91 -0.27 -0.85
N PRO A 63 -7.69 -1.06 -1.62
CA PRO A 63 -7.11 -1.91 -2.66
C PRO A 63 -6.38 -1.11 -3.73
N ARG A 64 -6.93 0.03 -4.15
CA ARG A 64 -6.28 0.94 -5.10
C ARG A 64 -4.90 1.39 -4.63
N TYR A 65 -4.80 1.82 -3.37
CA TYR A 65 -3.53 2.23 -2.77
C TYR A 65 -2.54 1.06 -2.67
N MET A 66 -3.01 -0.13 -2.27
CA MET A 66 -2.16 -1.31 -2.14
C MET A 66 -1.59 -1.73 -3.50
N VAL A 67 -2.41 -1.80 -4.54
CA VAL A 67 -1.96 -2.12 -5.91
C VAL A 67 -0.93 -1.10 -6.39
N TRP A 68 -1.20 0.20 -6.21
CA TRP A 68 -0.23 1.24 -6.59
C TRP A 68 1.09 1.12 -5.84
N ARG A 69 1.06 0.87 -4.52
CA ARG A 69 2.27 0.63 -3.72
C ARG A 69 3.06 -0.58 -4.21
N GLU A 70 2.39 -1.62 -4.69
CA GLU A 70 3.04 -2.81 -5.25
C GLU A 70 3.72 -2.50 -6.58
N THR A 71 3.09 -1.67 -7.43
CA THR A 71 3.64 -1.25 -8.73
C THR A 71 4.88 -0.37 -8.60
N ILE A 72 4.92 0.53 -7.61
CA ILE A 72 6.06 1.44 -7.41
C ILE A 72 7.19 0.83 -6.56
N SER A 73 7.03 -0.40 -6.08
CA SER A 73 8.04 -1.10 -5.27
C SER A 73 8.50 -2.38 -5.97
N SER A 74 9.47 -3.06 -5.37
CA SER A 74 9.92 -4.38 -5.84
C SER A 74 8.90 -5.50 -5.58
N THR A 75 7.75 -5.21 -4.97
CA THR A 75 6.75 -6.25 -4.66
C THR A 75 6.21 -6.93 -5.91
N ALA A 76 5.82 -6.18 -6.94
CA ALA A 76 5.28 -6.76 -8.16
C ALA A 76 6.32 -7.51 -9.01
N THR A 77 7.59 -7.14 -8.93
CA THR A 77 8.66 -7.70 -9.78
C THR A 77 9.52 -8.76 -9.09
N LEU A 78 9.81 -8.60 -7.80
CA LEU A 78 10.68 -9.47 -7.00
C LEU A 78 9.94 -10.23 -5.90
N GLY A 79 8.66 -9.94 -5.65
CA GLY A 79 7.87 -10.62 -4.61
C GLY A 79 8.24 -10.23 -3.19
N PHE A 80 8.94 -9.12 -2.98
CA PHE A 80 9.16 -8.53 -1.65
C PHE A 80 9.43 -7.03 -1.75
N ARG A 81 9.40 -6.31 -0.62
CA ARG A 81 9.96 -4.96 -0.48
C ARG A 81 10.52 -4.76 0.92
N ILE A 82 11.52 -3.90 1.04
CA ILE A 82 11.99 -3.34 2.30
C ILE A 82 10.98 -2.27 2.76
#